data_AF-A0A4Y9SAC6-F1
#
_entry.id   AF-A0A4Y9SAC6-F1
#
_cell.length_a   1.000
_cell.length_b   1.000
_cell.length_c   1.000
_cell.angle_alpha   90.00
_cell.angle_beta   90.00
_cell.angle_gamma   90.00
#
_symmetry.space_group_name_H-M   'P 1'
#
loop_
_entity.id
_entity.type
_entity.pdbx_description
1 polymer ?
#
loop_
_entity_poly.entity_id
_entity_poly.type
_entity_poly.pdbx_seq_one_letter_code
_entity_poly.pdbx_strand_id
1 'polypeptide(L)'
;SGVTGADVRFAPACTGRACASGGDVQQIALTLRAGVRNVQLDLLPLDLNTPEDQKYRHLRVAGGRLIWQPLASADGANGRSPAPSPVQLEDRNGTTLWEDGAPAEAAAEAGLAPLLGLNPEHSSGIAGMLARLPAADGPVRARLTLDLPLQALSQRVLDCVGLHRGRWEDGKCVGAQAAPDGRHAGLVILDSETGDILAAAGAGTGAANSVNWTEVRDFDRTSPARSPLRLPAWQHDGGAHQSPGSTFKVISALGLELAAQNDAQLDALLGGMPLAAINRLAQQHGYGFQTDAASYPLNPRLAHITNYREQSLDRRAQEGRLGLAQALTYSLNTWFAWSGEMSDRSLFGRPDGGAPDLQALDAGALDAVRPIVAAAHRLGFDQALRLDGGLLPADFGWRSWDALQATPAHMDPIHTRHELRQMSIGLRMQATPLQMALASAAVGQGRVVTPRLLLTLDRAASAVPPSAPLNIRLDRIKTGMKGVVDVGTGAGAFRGAALSGVRAGLYGKTGTAPSGDDTATVWFTGWLEPGSLPGQTHRLAMAAFASHSDATGGEHAAPIIAAILSTLVAQNPEQKGK
;
A
#
# COMPACT_ATOMS: atom_id res chain seq x y z
N SER A 1 15.24 -24.48 32.69
CA SER A 1 15.67 -23.08 32.55
C SER A 1 17.17 -23.02 32.80
N GLY A 2 17.96 -22.78 31.75
CA GLY A 2 19.42 -22.81 31.80
C GLY A 2 20.01 -21.51 32.34
N VAL A 3 19.75 -21.17 33.61
CA VAL A 3 20.37 -20.03 34.28
C VAL A 3 21.00 -20.50 35.58
N THR A 4 22.31 -20.29 35.75
CA THR A 4 23.03 -20.57 37.00
C THR A 4 23.69 -19.30 37.53
N GLY A 5 23.79 -19.20 38.86
CA GLY A 5 24.45 -18.07 39.52
C GLY A 5 23.60 -16.81 39.74
N ALA A 6 22.40 -16.76 39.17
CA ALA A 6 21.42 -15.71 39.40
C ALA A 6 20.00 -16.28 39.54
N ASP A 7 19.17 -15.59 40.31
CA ASP A 7 17.73 -15.75 40.22
C ASP A 7 17.23 -14.96 39.02
N VAL A 8 16.39 -15.58 38.20
CA VAL A 8 15.92 -15.01 36.94
C VAL A 8 14.43 -14.73 37.00
N ARG A 9 14.03 -13.54 36.54
CA ARG A 9 12.64 -13.21 36.25
C ARG A 9 12.52 -12.89 34.77
N PHE A 10 11.57 -13.55 34.12
CA PHE A 10 11.19 -13.29 32.75
C PHE A 10 9.89 -12.49 32.77
N ALA A 11 9.86 -11.37 32.05
CA ALA A 11 8.64 -10.63 31.77
C ALA A 11 8.40 -10.64 30.26
N PRO A 12 7.20 -11.06 29.79
CA PRO A 12 6.79 -10.89 28.40
C PRO A 12 6.89 -9.41 28.02
N ALA A 13 7.48 -9.13 26.88
CA ALA A 13 7.72 -7.77 26.41
C ALA A 13 7.46 -7.63 24.90
N CYS A 14 6.79 -8.60 24.28
CA CYS A 14 6.43 -8.53 22.86
C CYS A 14 5.03 -7.93 22.69
N THR A 15 4.94 -6.70 22.19
CA THR A 15 3.64 -6.04 21.93
C THR A 15 3.35 -5.78 20.45
N GLY A 16 4.29 -6.12 19.56
CA GLY A 16 4.18 -5.91 18.11
C GLY A 16 3.33 -6.94 17.36
N ARG A 17 2.83 -6.58 16.18
CA ARG A 17 1.96 -7.41 15.31
C ARG A 17 2.55 -8.74 14.82
N ALA A 18 3.86 -8.95 14.97
CA ALA A 18 4.50 -10.24 14.62
C ALA A 18 4.65 -11.19 15.80
N CYS A 19 4.35 -10.73 17.01
CA CYS A 19 4.40 -11.57 18.19
C CYS A 19 3.28 -12.61 18.05
N ALA A 20 3.65 -13.86 17.79
CA ALA A 20 2.77 -15.01 17.94
C ALA A 20 2.37 -15.19 19.42
N SER A 21 3.23 -14.75 20.34
CA SER A 21 2.95 -14.67 21.77
C SER A 21 3.64 -13.47 22.43
N GLY A 22 3.12 -12.99 23.56
CA GLY A 22 3.80 -11.94 24.33
C GLY A 22 5.21 -12.32 24.80
N GLY A 23 5.54 -13.63 24.82
CA GLY A 23 6.84 -14.17 25.21
C GLY A 23 7.87 -14.26 24.09
N ASP A 24 7.54 -13.84 22.86
CA ASP A 24 8.47 -13.85 21.71
C ASP A 24 9.61 -12.84 21.90
N VAL A 25 9.39 -11.83 22.73
CA VAL A 25 10.39 -10.91 23.31
C VAL A 25 10.25 -11.00 24.82
N GLN A 26 11.36 -11.17 25.53
CA GLN A 26 11.36 -11.27 26.98
C GLN A 26 12.35 -10.29 27.59
N GLN A 27 11.89 -9.53 28.58
CA GLN A 27 12.78 -8.82 29.48
C GLN A 27 13.27 -9.81 30.54
N ILE A 28 14.59 -9.95 30.67
CA ILE A 28 15.22 -10.84 31.62
C ILE A 28 15.86 -10.00 32.72
N ALA A 29 15.34 -10.10 33.94
CA ALA A 29 15.96 -9.51 35.13
C ALA A 29 16.74 -10.60 35.89
N LEU A 30 18.04 -10.36 36.09
CA LEU A 30 18.94 -11.27 36.80
C LEU A 30 19.33 -10.68 38.15
N THR A 31 18.94 -11.34 39.22
CA THR A 31 19.38 -11.01 40.58
C THR A 31 20.51 -11.94 40.97
N LEU A 32 21.72 -11.41 41.12
CA LEU A 32 22.90 -12.20 41.48
C LEU A 32 22.72 -12.83 42.86
N ARG A 33 23.05 -14.12 42.99
CA ARG A 33 23.10 -14.76 44.30
C ARG A 33 24.38 -14.37 45.03
N ALA A 34 24.33 -14.34 46.36
CA ALA A 34 25.46 -13.96 47.19
C ALA A 34 26.67 -14.88 46.95
N GLY A 35 27.87 -14.30 46.78
CA GLY A 35 29.13 -15.02 46.63
C GLY A 35 29.40 -15.60 45.24
N VAL A 36 28.48 -15.43 44.28
CA VAL A 36 28.64 -15.98 42.94
C VAL A 36 29.55 -15.08 42.10
N ARG A 37 30.49 -15.70 41.37
CA ARG A 37 31.46 -14.99 40.50
C ARG A 37 31.16 -15.10 39.01
N ASN A 38 30.23 -15.96 38.61
CA ASN A 38 29.81 -16.18 37.24
C ASN A 38 28.30 -16.40 37.15
N VAL A 39 27.68 -15.84 36.11
CA VAL A 39 26.31 -16.17 35.71
C VAL A 39 26.41 -16.85 34.36
N GLN A 40 25.80 -18.03 34.22
CA GLN A 40 25.69 -18.72 32.94
C GLN A 40 24.24 -18.71 32.49
N LEU A 41 24.03 -18.34 31.23
CA LEU A 41 22.76 -18.38 30.53
C LEU A 41 22.90 -19.30 29.32
N ASP A 42 22.08 -20.33 29.23
CA ASP A 42 22.00 -21.20 28.06
C ASP A 42 21.03 -20.57 27.07
N LEU A 43 21.58 -20.00 25.99
CA LEU A 43 20.84 -19.29 24.96
C LEU A 43 21.04 -19.99 23.62
N LEU A 44 19.97 -20.08 22.84
CA LEU A 44 20.07 -20.44 21.42
C LEU A 44 20.29 -19.15 20.62
N PRO A 45 21.33 -19.08 19.76
CA PRO A 45 21.51 -17.94 18.89
C PRO A 45 20.33 -17.84 17.91
N LEU A 46 19.85 -16.62 17.70
CA LEU A 46 18.97 -16.33 16.58
C LEU A 46 19.78 -16.44 15.29
N ASP A 47 19.18 -16.99 14.24
CA ASP A 47 19.78 -17.03 12.90
C ASP A 47 19.67 -15.63 12.25
N LEU A 48 20.43 -14.67 12.79
CA LEU A 48 20.48 -13.29 12.35
C LEU A 48 21.92 -12.96 11.93
N ASN A 49 22.11 -12.67 10.65
CA ASN A 49 23.43 -12.36 10.10
C ASN A 49 23.40 -11.09 9.24
N THR A 50 23.02 -9.97 9.84
CA THR A 50 23.14 -8.65 9.21
C THR A 50 24.43 -7.94 9.69
N PRO A 51 25.20 -7.28 8.81
CA PRO A 51 26.43 -6.56 9.17
C PRO A 51 26.23 -5.46 10.24
N GLU A 52 25.04 -4.86 10.29
CA GLU A 52 24.70 -3.75 11.19
C GLU A 52 24.59 -4.18 12.67
N ASP A 53 24.49 -5.48 12.93
CA ASP A 53 24.40 -6.05 14.27
C ASP A 53 25.75 -6.20 14.97
N GLN A 54 26.87 -6.01 14.26
CA GLN A 54 28.21 -6.16 14.85
C GLN A 54 28.42 -5.25 16.07
N LYS A 55 27.79 -4.07 16.08
CA LYS A 55 27.81 -3.10 17.20
C LYS A 55 26.99 -3.51 18.43
N TYR A 56 26.41 -4.71 18.44
CA TYR A 56 25.67 -5.26 19.59
C TYR A 56 26.15 -6.66 19.97
N ARG A 57 27.08 -7.25 19.20
CA ARG A 57 27.63 -8.59 19.42
C ARG A 57 28.76 -8.55 20.43
N HIS A 58 28.42 -8.24 21.68
CA HIS A 58 29.33 -8.40 22.80
C HIS A 58 29.72 -9.87 23.04
N LEU A 59 29.02 -10.83 22.44
CA LEU A 59 29.28 -12.25 22.61
C LEU A 59 29.74 -12.86 21.28
N ARG A 60 30.88 -13.57 21.30
CA ARG A 60 31.39 -14.36 20.17
C ARG A 60 31.71 -15.77 20.62
N VAL A 61 31.50 -16.75 19.75
CA VAL A 61 31.98 -18.12 19.97
C VAL A 61 33.46 -18.19 19.56
N ALA A 62 34.33 -18.50 20.51
CA ALA A 62 35.75 -18.75 20.26
C ALA A 62 36.17 -20.03 20.98
N GLY A 63 36.68 -21.01 20.23
CA GLY A 63 37.07 -22.31 20.78
C GLY A 63 35.90 -23.07 21.45
N GLY A 64 34.69 -22.95 20.92
CA GLY A 64 33.49 -23.63 21.45
C GLY A 64 32.91 -23.00 22.74
N ARG A 65 33.40 -21.84 23.18
CA ARG A 65 32.88 -21.11 24.35
C ARG A 65 32.41 -19.72 23.93
N LEU A 66 31.30 -19.27 24.53
CA LEU A 66 30.86 -17.87 24.43
C LEU A 66 31.82 -17.01 25.25
N ILE A 67 32.50 -16.08 24.60
CA ILE A 67 33.36 -15.09 25.24
C ILE A 67 32.76 -13.69 25.07
N TRP A 68 32.83 -12.90 26.13
CA TRP A 68 32.52 -11.47 26.05
C TRP A 68 33.66 -10.77 25.33
N GLN A 69 33.37 -10.17 24.18
CA GLN A 69 34.27 -9.27 23.48
C GLN A 69 33.84 -7.83 23.73
N PRO A 70 34.78 -6.93 24.07
CA PRO A 70 34.50 -5.51 23.96
C PRO A 70 34.19 -5.24 22.49
N LEU A 71 33.05 -4.59 22.24
CA LEU A 71 32.82 -4.01 20.93
C LEU A 71 33.93 -3.00 20.71
N ALA A 72 34.53 -2.99 19.52
CA ALA A 72 35.40 -1.89 19.16
C ALA A 72 34.59 -0.61 19.39
N SER A 73 35.07 0.28 20.28
CA SER A 73 34.63 1.66 20.23
C SER A 73 34.76 2.08 18.77
N ALA A 74 33.77 2.81 18.25
CA ALA A 74 33.77 3.29 16.86
C ALA A 74 35.06 4.05 16.47
N ASP A 75 35.93 4.34 17.44
CA ASP A 75 37.25 4.94 17.30
C ASP A 75 38.38 3.99 16.84
N GLY A 76 38.17 2.66 16.82
CA GLY A 76 39.27 1.69 16.69
C GLY A 76 39.47 0.97 15.35
N ALA A 77 38.55 1.11 14.39
CA ALA A 77 38.69 0.50 13.06
C ALA A 77 38.86 1.60 12.01
N ASN A 78 39.92 1.51 11.19
CA ASN A 78 40.36 2.50 10.21
C ASN A 78 39.24 2.99 9.26
N GLY A 79 38.57 4.05 9.70
CA GLY A 79 37.50 4.76 8.99
C GLY A 79 36.50 5.29 10.01
N ARG A 80 36.77 6.46 10.62
CA ARG A 80 35.77 7.19 11.42
C ARG A 80 34.49 7.26 10.59
N SER A 81 33.43 6.56 10.99
CA SER A 81 32.11 6.92 10.50
C SER A 81 31.86 8.36 10.95
N PRO A 82 31.63 9.30 10.02
CA PRO A 82 31.36 10.68 10.41
C PRO A 82 30.19 10.70 11.39
N ALA A 83 30.26 11.57 12.39
CA ALA A 83 29.14 11.79 13.29
C ALA A 83 27.90 12.11 12.45
N PRO A 84 26.72 11.56 12.77
CA PRO A 84 25.51 11.79 12.00
C PRO A 84 25.24 13.30 11.91
N SER A 85 24.92 13.76 10.70
CA SER A 85 24.60 15.16 10.44
C SER A 85 23.31 15.53 11.18
N PRO A 86 23.22 16.69 11.87
CA PRO A 86 21.96 17.19 12.39
C PRO A 86 20.95 17.36 11.24
N VAL A 87 19.66 17.11 11.48
CA VAL A 87 18.62 17.17 10.44
C VAL A 87 17.46 18.04 10.91
N GLN A 88 16.93 18.85 9.98
CA GLN A 88 15.69 19.60 10.13
C GLN A 88 14.74 19.23 8.99
N LEU A 89 13.50 18.86 9.33
CA LEU A 89 12.46 18.53 8.35
C LEU A 89 11.28 19.50 8.48
N GLU A 90 10.79 19.98 7.34
CA GLU A 90 9.58 20.80 7.23
C GLU A 90 8.53 20.11 6.34
N ASP A 91 7.26 20.43 6.56
CA ASP A 91 6.17 20.12 5.64
C ASP A 91 6.20 21.07 4.43
N ARG A 92 5.33 20.82 3.44
CA ARG A 92 5.33 21.61 2.20
C ARG A 92 5.10 23.11 2.40
N ASN A 93 4.51 23.49 3.53
CA ASN A 93 4.15 24.85 3.90
C ASN A 93 5.18 25.50 4.85
N GLY A 94 6.26 24.79 5.19
CA GLY A 94 7.31 25.27 6.08
C GLY A 94 7.06 25.00 7.57
N THR A 95 6.07 24.17 7.91
CA THR A 95 5.82 23.77 9.31
C THR A 95 6.84 22.73 9.73
N THR A 96 7.49 22.92 10.88
CA THR A 96 8.46 21.96 11.41
C THR A 96 7.83 20.58 11.65
N LEU A 97 8.48 19.54 11.13
CA LEU A 97 8.13 18.13 11.32
C LEU A 97 9.15 17.41 12.21
N TRP A 98 10.42 17.78 12.12
CA TRP A 98 11.52 17.16 12.87
C TRP A 98 12.61 18.18 13.16
N GLU A 99 13.00 18.31 14.41
CA GLU A 99 14.13 19.12 14.86
C GLU A 99 14.68 18.57 16.18
N ASP A 100 15.91 18.92 16.52
CA ASP A 100 16.53 18.58 17.82
C ASP A 100 16.51 17.08 18.18
N GLY A 101 16.52 16.22 17.15
CA GLY A 101 16.55 14.76 17.32
C GLY A 101 15.20 14.14 17.70
N ALA A 102 14.08 14.85 17.57
CA ALA A 102 12.75 14.34 17.85
C ALA A 102 11.71 14.86 16.83
N PRO A 103 10.53 14.20 16.71
CA PRO A 103 9.47 14.70 15.84
C PRO A 103 8.77 15.84 16.58
N ALA A 104 8.36 16.87 15.85
CA ALA A 104 7.49 17.89 16.41
C ALA A 104 6.18 17.24 16.93
N GLU A 105 5.62 17.77 18.01
CA GLU A 105 4.42 17.21 18.66
C GLU A 105 3.26 17.03 17.68
N ALA A 106 2.96 18.06 16.88
CA ALA A 106 1.92 18.00 15.86
C ALA A 106 2.19 16.93 14.78
N ALA A 107 3.45 16.68 14.43
CA ALA A 107 3.82 15.63 13.47
C ALA A 107 3.67 14.23 14.10
N ALA A 108 4.03 14.07 15.37
CA ALA A 108 3.84 12.84 16.12
C ALA A 108 2.35 12.50 16.28
N GLU A 109 1.51 13.48 16.65
CA GLU A 109 0.05 13.35 16.72
C GLU A 109 -0.59 13.03 15.36
N ALA A 110 0.03 13.49 14.27
CA ALA A 110 -0.38 13.18 12.90
C ALA A 110 0.11 11.79 12.40
N GLY A 111 0.68 10.96 13.29
CA GLY A 111 1.13 9.61 12.99
C GLY A 111 2.44 9.54 12.19
N LEU A 112 3.18 10.65 12.05
CA LEU A 112 4.37 10.71 11.21
C LEU A 112 5.65 10.23 11.89
N ALA A 113 5.65 9.99 13.21
CA ALA A 113 6.87 9.65 13.94
C ALA A 113 7.60 8.41 13.34
N PRO A 114 6.95 7.28 13.03
CA PRO A 114 7.63 6.16 12.38
C PRO A 114 8.25 6.51 11.02
N LEU A 115 7.62 7.42 10.27
CA LEU A 115 8.11 7.86 8.96
C LEU A 115 9.32 8.80 9.09
N LEU A 116 9.22 9.81 9.96
CA LEU A 116 10.24 10.84 10.12
C LEU A 116 11.48 10.31 10.85
N GLY A 117 11.27 9.44 11.84
CA GLY A 117 12.27 9.06 12.83
C GLY A 117 11.63 9.08 14.22
N LEU A 118 12.10 8.24 15.17
CA LEU A 118 11.63 8.33 16.57
C LEU A 118 12.64 9.04 17.47
N ASN A 119 13.92 8.92 17.10
CA ASN A 119 15.08 9.57 17.69
C ASN A 119 16.26 9.45 16.69
N PRO A 120 17.46 9.99 17.00
CA PRO A 120 18.60 9.91 16.09
C PRO A 120 19.13 8.50 15.81
N GLU A 121 18.77 7.50 16.62
CA GLU A 121 19.15 6.09 16.39
C GLU A 121 18.23 5.39 15.38
N HIS A 122 17.07 5.96 15.05
CA HIS A 122 16.14 5.41 14.06
C HIS A 122 16.64 5.65 12.63
N SER A 123 17.62 4.85 12.19
CA SER A 123 18.33 5.05 10.92
C SER A 123 17.50 4.86 9.65
N SER A 124 16.39 4.13 9.70
CA SER A 124 15.50 3.93 8.55
C SER A 124 14.45 5.02 8.36
N GLY A 125 14.20 5.87 9.38
CA GLY A 125 13.33 7.03 9.24
C GLY A 125 13.98 8.12 8.38
N ILE A 126 13.20 9.05 7.83
CA ILE A 126 13.71 10.09 6.92
C ILE A 126 14.88 10.88 7.55
N ALA A 127 14.75 11.31 8.81
CA ALA A 127 15.82 12.01 9.50
C ALA A 127 17.09 11.15 9.65
N GLY A 128 16.93 9.87 9.99
CA GLY A 128 18.05 8.92 10.08
C GLY A 128 18.72 8.68 8.72
N MET A 129 17.95 8.62 7.65
CA MET A 129 18.46 8.51 6.28
C MET A 129 19.28 9.74 5.88
N LEU A 130 18.75 10.94 6.12
CA LEU A 130 19.43 12.20 5.77
C LEU A 130 20.65 12.46 6.64
N ALA A 131 20.67 11.99 7.89
CA ALA A 131 21.83 12.08 8.77
C ALA A 131 23.07 11.30 8.25
N ARG A 132 22.88 10.39 7.28
CA ARG A 132 23.98 9.67 6.60
C ARG A 132 24.67 10.51 5.52
N LEU A 133 24.08 11.64 5.12
CA LEU A 133 24.70 12.55 4.16
C LEU A 133 25.84 13.33 4.82
N PRO A 134 26.90 13.67 4.08
CA PRO A 134 28.00 14.48 4.62
C PRO A 134 27.51 15.89 5.02
N ALA A 135 27.75 16.32 6.24
CA ALA A 135 27.46 17.68 6.68
C ALA A 135 28.45 18.67 6.04
N ALA A 136 27.98 19.45 5.06
CA ALA A 136 28.78 20.45 4.36
C ALA A 136 28.64 21.86 4.97
N ASP A 137 28.74 21.99 6.30
CA ASP A 137 28.56 23.22 7.11
C ASP A 137 27.12 23.52 7.58
N GLY A 138 26.56 22.65 8.45
CA GLY A 138 25.30 22.90 9.15
C GLY A 138 24.38 21.68 9.22
N PRO A 139 23.15 21.84 9.78
CA PRO A 139 22.14 20.80 9.69
C PRO A 139 21.73 20.57 8.22
N VAL A 140 21.52 19.32 7.84
CA VAL A 140 20.85 18.94 6.60
C VAL A 140 19.39 19.39 6.70
N ARG A 141 18.94 20.24 5.78
CA ARG A 141 17.57 20.78 5.79
C ARG A 141 16.77 20.16 4.65
N ALA A 142 15.60 19.65 4.95
CA ALA A 142 14.72 19.09 3.93
C ALA A 142 13.28 19.54 4.12
N ARG A 143 12.59 19.70 2.99
CA ARG A 143 11.15 19.91 2.95
C ARG A 143 10.49 18.69 2.33
N LEU A 144 9.42 18.21 2.95
CA LEU A 144 8.60 17.12 2.44
C LEU A 144 7.40 17.67 1.66
N THR A 145 6.82 16.85 0.81
CA THR A 145 5.58 17.19 0.07
C THR A 145 4.33 17.09 0.94
N LEU A 146 4.44 16.54 2.15
CA LEU A 146 3.33 16.36 3.09
C LEU A 146 2.70 17.71 3.44
N ASP A 147 1.38 17.72 3.52
CA ASP A 147 0.59 18.80 4.09
C ASP A 147 0.17 18.37 5.49
N LEU A 148 0.74 18.98 6.54
CA LEU A 148 0.55 18.50 7.91
C LEU A 148 -0.93 18.52 8.36
N PRO A 149 -1.74 19.56 8.06
CA PRO A 149 -3.18 19.53 8.34
C PRO A 149 -3.92 18.38 7.66
N LEU A 150 -3.68 18.15 6.37
CA LEU A 150 -4.30 17.04 5.63
C LEU A 150 -3.83 15.68 6.17
N GLN A 151 -2.55 15.54 6.49
CA GLN A 151 -1.99 14.35 7.11
C GLN A 151 -2.69 14.04 8.45
N ALA A 152 -2.80 15.03 9.33
CA ALA A 152 -3.41 14.85 10.64
C ALA A 152 -4.89 14.45 10.54
N LEU A 153 -5.64 15.07 9.61
CA LEU A 153 -7.01 14.65 9.31
C LEU A 153 -7.04 13.20 8.80
N SER A 154 -6.17 12.87 7.85
CA SER A 154 -6.10 11.54 7.23
C SER A 154 -5.80 10.45 8.26
N GLN A 155 -4.85 10.70 9.16
CA GLN A 155 -4.50 9.77 10.25
C GLN A 155 -5.67 9.55 11.20
N ARG A 156 -6.30 10.62 11.71
CA ARG A 156 -7.44 10.49 12.64
C ARG A 156 -8.64 9.78 12.02
N VAL A 157 -8.93 10.05 10.74
CA VAL A 157 -10.00 9.36 10.02
C VAL A 157 -9.63 7.89 9.78
N LEU A 158 -8.38 7.59 9.42
CA LEU A 158 -7.92 6.22 9.22
C LEU A 158 -8.01 5.41 10.51
N ASP A 159 -7.59 5.97 11.64
CA ASP A 159 -7.72 5.34 12.96
C ASP A 159 -9.19 5.11 13.30
N CYS A 160 -10.02 6.15 13.17
CA CYS A 160 -11.43 6.05 13.50
C CYS A 160 -12.19 5.02 12.63
N VAL A 161 -12.16 5.23 11.32
CA VAL A 161 -13.01 4.51 10.37
C VAL A 161 -12.36 3.21 9.93
N GLY A 162 -11.07 3.25 9.56
CA GLY A 162 -10.35 2.10 9.02
C GLY A 162 -9.92 1.10 10.09
N LEU A 163 -9.30 1.57 11.19
CA LEU A 163 -8.86 0.69 12.26
C LEU A 163 -10.05 0.29 13.15
N HIS A 164 -10.82 1.27 13.63
CA HIS A 164 -11.83 1.06 14.67
C HIS A 164 -13.28 0.93 14.20
N ARG A 165 -13.57 0.95 12.89
CA ARG A 165 -14.96 0.86 12.34
C ARG A 165 -15.93 1.90 12.93
N GLY A 166 -15.39 3.02 13.42
CA GLY A 166 -16.18 4.15 13.86
C GLY A 166 -16.76 4.93 12.68
N ARG A 167 -17.51 5.98 13.01
CA ARG A 167 -17.97 7.00 12.06
C ARG A 167 -17.29 8.32 12.37
N TRP A 168 -16.94 9.05 11.32
CA TRP A 168 -16.36 10.37 11.45
C TRP A 168 -17.46 11.42 11.28
N GLU A 169 -17.81 12.10 12.37
CA GLU A 169 -18.94 13.05 12.44
C GLU A 169 -18.43 14.31 13.14
N ASP A 170 -18.63 15.49 12.51
CA ASP A 170 -18.25 16.81 13.04
C ASP A 170 -16.81 16.89 13.58
N GLY A 171 -15.87 16.29 12.84
CA GLY A 171 -14.45 16.29 13.20
C GLY A 171 -14.08 15.35 14.35
N LYS A 172 -14.98 14.46 14.77
CA LYS A 172 -14.78 13.51 15.86
C LYS A 172 -15.08 12.08 15.44
N CYS A 173 -14.43 11.14 16.12
CA CYS A 173 -14.75 9.73 15.98
C CYS A 173 -15.89 9.35 16.91
N VAL A 174 -16.92 8.69 16.39
CA VAL A 174 -18.06 8.17 17.16
C VAL A 174 -18.27 6.68 16.88
N GLY A 175 -18.71 5.93 17.90
CA GLY A 175 -19.03 4.51 17.75
C GLY A 175 -17.83 3.62 17.38
N ALA A 176 -16.60 4.05 17.70
CA ALA A 176 -15.40 3.25 17.54
C ALA A 176 -15.48 1.93 18.33
N GLN A 177 -14.97 0.87 17.74
CA GLN A 177 -14.93 -0.48 18.31
C GLN A 177 -13.48 -0.90 18.52
N ALA A 178 -13.26 -1.94 19.33
CA ALA A 178 -11.95 -2.57 19.42
C ALA A 178 -11.55 -3.10 18.04
N ALA A 179 -10.32 -2.81 17.61
CA ALA A 179 -9.81 -3.35 16.36
C ALA A 179 -9.55 -4.85 16.53
N PRO A 180 -9.97 -5.72 15.58
CA PRO A 180 -9.56 -7.11 15.57
C PRO A 180 -8.04 -7.26 15.57
N ASP A 181 -7.55 -8.32 16.20
CA ASP A 181 -6.12 -8.62 16.25
C ASP A 181 -5.53 -8.69 14.83
N GLY A 182 -4.36 -8.06 14.65
CA GLY A 182 -3.66 -8.01 13.36
C GLY A 182 -4.24 -7.04 12.33
N ARG A 183 -5.37 -6.38 12.62
CA ARG A 183 -5.91 -5.34 11.73
C ARG A 183 -4.91 -4.21 11.56
N HIS A 184 -4.72 -3.84 10.31
CA HIS A 184 -3.94 -2.69 9.89
C HIS A 184 -4.62 -2.01 8.71
N ALA A 185 -4.35 -0.71 8.57
CA ALA A 185 -4.95 0.14 7.56
C ALA A 185 -3.91 1.14 7.05
N GLY A 186 -4.10 1.62 5.83
CA GLY A 186 -3.21 2.58 5.20
C GLY A 186 -3.94 3.46 4.21
N LEU A 187 -3.45 4.67 4.02
CA LEU A 187 -4.03 5.63 3.09
C LEU A 187 -2.96 6.54 2.48
N VAL A 188 -3.13 6.86 1.20
CA VAL A 188 -2.34 7.85 0.49
C VAL A 188 -3.26 8.84 -0.23
N ILE A 189 -2.90 10.12 -0.20
CA ILE A 189 -3.44 11.17 -1.06
C ILE A 189 -2.25 11.85 -1.75
N LEU A 190 -2.29 11.97 -3.08
CA LEU A 190 -1.23 12.58 -3.87
C LEU A 190 -1.77 13.54 -4.94
N ASP A 191 -0.97 14.54 -5.29
CA ASP A 191 -1.19 15.42 -6.44
C ASP A 191 -0.78 14.67 -7.72
N SER A 192 -1.71 14.53 -8.67
CA SER A 192 -1.50 13.69 -9.86
C SER A 192 -0.65 14.38 -10.93
N GLU A 193 -0.53 15.70 -10.86
CA GLU A 193 0.22 16.53 -11.79
C GLU A 193 1.69 16.54 -11.42
N THR A 194 2.00 16.62 -10.12
CA THR A 194 3.39 16.72 -9.63
C THR A 194 3.94 15.41 -9.07
N GLY A 195 3.06 14.48 -8.68
CA GLY A 195 3.44 13.27 -7.94
C GLY A 195 3.72 13.54 -6.45
N ASP A 196 3.42 14.74 -5.95
CA ASP A 196 3.61 15.11 -4.55
C ASP A 196 2.69 14.27 -3.65
N ILE A 197 3.28 13.54 -2.70
CA ILE A 197 2.52 12.84 -1.67
C ILE A 197 2.09 13.86 -0.62
N LEU A 198 0.79 14.13 -0.54
CA LEU A 198 0.22 15.15 0.35
C LEU A 198 -0.13 14.58 1.72
N ALA A 199 -0.55 13.32 1.77
CA ALA A 199 -0.78 12.58 3.00
C ALA A 199 -0.45 11.09 2.81
N ALA A 200 0.10 10.49 3.87
CA ALA A 200 0.50 9.10 3.97
C ALA A 200 0.21 8.60 5.40
N ALA A 201 -0.99 8.08 5.61
CA ALA A 201 -1.45 7.62 6.91
C ALA A 201 -1.32 6.10 7.05
N GLY A 202 -1.07 5.65 8.28
CA GLY A 202 -0.86 4.25 8.61
C GLY A 202 -1.36 3.91 10.00
N ALA A 203 -2.02 2.77 10.15
CA ALA A 203 -2.62 2.34 11.41
C ALA A 203 -2.49 0.84 11.63
N GLY A 204 -2.50 0.40 12.90
CA GLY A 204 -2.52 -1.02 13.28
C GLY A 204 -1.18 -1.75 13.18
N THR A 205 -0.05 -1.02 13.16
CA THR A 205 1.30 -1.61 13.21
C THR A 205 1.86 -1.76 14.63
N GLY A 206 1.15 -1.25 15.64
CA GLY A 206 1.60 -1.16 17.02
C GLY A 206 2.07 0.25 17.38
N ALA A 207 2.13 0.55 18.68
CA ALA A 207 2.62 1.86 19.14
C ALA A 207 4.14 1.94 18.95
N ALA A 208 4.62 3.03 18.37
CA ALA A 208 6.05 3.29 18.20
C ALA A 208 6.36 4.74 18.58
N ASN A 209 7.11 4.92 19.65
CA ASN A 209 7.49 6.22 20.19
C ASN A 209 8.86 6.16 20.87
N SER A 210 9.35 7.30 21.35
CA SER A 210 10.65 7.38 22.02
C SER A 210 10.71 6.59 23.33
N VAL A 211 9.57 6.42 24.04
CA VAL A 211 9.50 5.70 25.32
C VAL A 211 9.70 4.19 25.13
N ASN A 212 9.11 3.60 24.09
CA ASN A 212 9.25 2.17 23.79
C ASN A 212 10.29 1.86 22.70
N TRP A 213 11.19 2.80 22.39
CA TRP A 213 12.19 2.67 21.32
C TRP A 213 12.99 1.36 21.39
N THR A 214 13.48 0.97 22.56
CA THR A 214 14.31 -0.24 22.71
C THR A 214 13.58 -1.48 22.25
N GLU A 215 12.30 -1.64 22.63
CA GLU A 215 11.46 -2.77 22.21
C GLU A 215 11.23 -2.74 20.70
N VAL A 216 10.81 -1.59 20.17
CA VAL A 216 10.51 -1.42 18.75
C VAL A 216 11.74 -1.67 17.88
N ARG A 217 12.91 -1.16 18.29
CA ARG A 217 14.21 -1.37 17.62
C ARG A 217 14.60 -2.84 17.62
N ASP A 218 14.49 -3.52 18.76
CA ASP A 218 14.88 -4.92 18.86
C ASP A 218 13.93 -5.82 18.08
N PHE A 219 12.63 -5.51 18.08
CA PHE A 219 11.66 -6.15 17.21
C PHE A 219 11.98 -5.91 15.73
N ASP A 220 12.28 -4.67 15.33
CA ASP A 220 12.60 -4.32 13.94
C ASP A 220 13.77 -5.15 13.40
N ARG A 221 14.77 -5.45 14.22
CA ARG A 221 15.92 -6.27 13.84
C ARG A 221 15.56 -7.74 13.61
N THR A 222 14.59 -8.25 14.37
CA THR A 222 14.16 -9.66 14.26
C THR A 222 13.09 -9.88 13.19
N SER A 223 12.22 -8.89 12.96
CA SER A 223 11.09 -8.98 12.04
C SER A 223 10.81 -7.64 11.34
N PRO A 224 11.75 -7.13 10.52
CA PRO A 224 11.70 -5.76 9.99
C PRO A 224 10.47 -5.49 9.12
N ALA A 225 10.03 -6.49 8.36
CA ALA A 225 8.85 -6.38 7.49
C ALA A 225 7.55 -6.10 8.26
N ARG A 226 7.45 -6.59 9.51
CA ARG A 226 6.26 -6.46 10.38
C ARG A 226 6.43 -5.41 11.46
N SER A 227 7.51 -4.64 11.39
CA SER A 227 7.86 -3.66 12.41
C SER A 227 6.82 -2.55 12.54
N PRO A 228 6.54 -2.08 13.77
CA PRO A 228 5.80 -0.83 14.00
C PRO A 228 6.39 0.39 13.27
N LEU A 229 7.66 0.30 12.85
CA LEU A 229 8.37 1.33 12.08
C LEU A 229 8.02 1.35 10.59
N ARG A 230 7.24 0.38 10.09
CA ARG A 230 6.82 0.34 8.68
C ARG A 230 5.53 1.12 8.51
N LEU A 231 5.47 1.94 7.47
CA LEU A 231 4.28 2.73 7.14
C LEU A 231 3.38 1.95 6.16
N PRO A 232 2.18 1.49 6.57
CA PRO A 232 1.26 0.75 5.68
C PRO A 232 0.84 1.50 4.40
N ALA A 233 1.04 2.81 4.34
CA ALA A 233 0.79 3.61 3.14
C ALA A 233 1.63 3.16 1.93
N TRP A 234 2.85 2.65 2.15
CA TRP A 234 3.72 2.16 1.08
C TRP A 234 4.73 1.06 1.47
N GLN A 235 4.68 0.54 2.69
CA GLN A 235 5.50 -0.58 3.12
C GLN A 235 4.61 -1.69 3.67
N HIS A 236 4.92 -2.93 3.28
CA HIS A 236 4.19 -4.10 3.76
C HIS A 236 5.10 -5.32 3.86
N ASP A 237 4.66 -6.31 4.65
CA ASP A 237 5.27 -7.63 4.80
C ASP A 237 4.84 -8.65 3.74
N GLY A 238 3.94 -8.26 2.83
CA GLY A 238 3.39 -9.13 1.80
C GLY A 238 2.23 -9.99 2.33
N GLY A 239 1.93 -11.06 1.60
CA GLY A 239 0.85 -11.99 1.94
C GLY A 239 -0.56 -11.52 1.54
N ALA A 240 -1.56 -12.37 1.83
CA ALA A 240 -2.94 -12.21 1.36
C ALA A 240 -3.61 -10.92 1.86
N HIS A 241 -3.18 -10.37 2.99
CA HIS A 241 -3.76 -9.14 3.52
C HIS A 241 -3.38 -7.89 2.72
N GLN A 242 -2.45 -7.98 1.78
CA GLN A 242 -2.04 -6.88 0.89
C GLN A 242 -2.64 -6.98 -0.51
N SER A 243 -3.51 -7.96 -0.76
CA SER A 243 -4.16 -8.08 -2.06
C SER A 243 -5.17 -6.94 -2.28
N PRO A 244 -5.07 -6.18 -3.39
CA PRO A 244 -5.94 -5.04 -3.71
C PRO A 244 -7.36 -5.46 -4.09
N GLY A 245 -7.56 -6.74 -4.42
CA GLY A 245 -8.83 -7.28 -4.90
C GLY A 245 -9.34 -6.51 -6.11
N SER A 246 -10.65 -6.32 -6.18
CA SER A 246 -11.30 -5.68 -7.34
C SER A 246 -10.87 -4.23 -7.64
N THR A 247 -10.01 -3.57 -6.84
CA THR A 247 -9.37 -2.31 -7.29
C THR A 247 -8.35 -2.54 -8.41
N PHE A 248 -7.71 -3.71 -8.47
CA PHE A 248 -6.79 -4.07 -9.56
C PHE A 248 -7.46 -4.14 -10.93
N LYS A 249 -8.79 -4.30 -10.99
CA LYS A 249 -9.55 -4.26 -12.25
C LYS A 249 -9.39 -2.96 -13.02
N VAL A 250 -8.94 -1.88 -12.38
CA VAL A 250 -8.54 -0.64 -13.08
C VAL A 250 -7.30 -0.90 -13.96
N ILE A 251 -6.32 -1.64 -13.44
CA ILE A 251 -5.12 -2.08 -14.17
C ILE A 251 -5.50 -3.14 -15.21
N SER A 252 -6.35 -4.11 -14.85
CA SER A 252 -6.88 -5.08 -15.82
C SER A 252 -7.59 -4.39 -16.99
N ALA A 253 -8.39 -3.36 -16.72
CA ALA A 253 -9.06 -2.56 -17.75
C ALA A 253 -8.07 -1.85 -18.68
N LEU A 254 -6.97 -1.30 -18.16
CA LEU A 254 -5.90 -0.75 -18.99
C LEU A 254 -5.25 -1.80 -19.88
N GLY A 255 -4.99 -3.00 -19.34
CA GLY A 255 -4.47 -4.13 -20.13
C GLY A 255 -5.41 -4.60 -21.22
N LEU A 256 -6.71 -4.66 -20.92
CA LEU A 256 -7.74 -5.01 -21.90
C LEU A 256 -7.83 -3.97 -23.02
N GLU A 257 -7.83 -2.68 -22.69
CA GLU A 257 -7.85 -1.60 -23.70
C GLU A 257 -6.54 -1.57 -24.51
N LEU A 258 -5.39 -1.93 -23.91
CA LEU A 258 -4.14 -2.13 -24.63
C LEU A 258 -4.25 -3.28 -25.65
N ALA A 259 -4.84 -4.41 -25.25
CA ALA A 259 -5.06 -5.55 -26.13
C ALA A 259 -6.03 -5.21 -27.28
N ALA A 260 -7.11 -4.49 -26.98
CA ALA A 260 -8.16 -4.09 -27.92
C ALA A 260 -7.66 -3.23 -29.08
N GLN A 261 -6.52 -2.53 -28.94
CA GLN A 261 -5.90 -1.77 -30.02
C GLN A 261 -5.59 -2.62 -31.26
N ASN A 262 -5.38 -3.92 -31.06
CA ASN A 262 -5.06 -4.87 -32.12
C ASN A 262 -6.07 -6.02 -32.21
N ASP A 263 -7.21 -5.91 -31.53
CA ASP A 263 -8.25 -6.94 -31.47
C ASP A 263 -9.64 -6.28 -31.52
N ALA A 264 -10.24 -6.28 -32.72
CA ALA A 264 -11.54 -5.67 -32.95
C ALA A 264 -12.69 -6.40 -32.21
N GLN A 265 -12.54 -7.70 -31.95
CA GLN A 265 -13.53 -8.48 -31.21
C GLN A 265 -13.49 -8.09 -29.73
N LEU A 266 -12.29 -7.94 -29.17
CA LEU A 266 -12.13 -7.43 -27.82
C LEU A 266 -12.61 -5.97 -27.73
N ASP A 267 -12.25 -5.09 -28.66
CA ASP A 267 -12.75 -3.69 -28.65
C ASP A 267 -14.28 -3.63 -28.68
N ALA A 268 -14.94 -4.47 -29.48
CA ALA A 268 -16.40 -4.57 -29.50
C ALA A 268 -16.97 -5.01 -28.14
N LEU A 269 -16.36 -6.02 -27.51
CA LEU A 269 -16.74 -6.48 -26.17
C LEU A 269 -16.59 -5.38 -25.11
N LEU A 270 -15.46 -4.66 -25.11
CA LEU A 270 -15.20 -3.55 -24.20
C LEU A 270 -16.17 -2.39 -24.43
N GLY A 271 -16.51 -2.11 -25.69
CA GLY A 271 -17.46 -1.07 -26.11
C GLY A 271 -18.92 -1.34 -25.75
N GLY A 272 -19.24 -2.58 -25.37
CA GLY A 272 -20.57 -2.97 -24.93
C GLY A 272 -21.38 -3.65 -26.02
N MET A 273 -21.52 -4.97 -25.91
CA MET A 273 -22.29 -5.80 -26.83
C MET A 273 -23.65 -6.18 -26.23
N PRO A 274 -24.67 -6.48 -27.05
CA PRO A 274 -25.89 -7.12 -26.57
C PRO A 274 -25.57 -8.43 -25.85
N LEU A 275 -26.24 -8.74 -24.73
CA LEU A 275 -25.97 -9.95 -23.92
C LEU A 275 -25.97 -11.25 -24.76
N ALA A 276 -26.95 -11.40 -25.64
CA ALA A 276 -27.03 -12.56 -26.54
C ALA A 276 -25.83 -12.66 -27.50
N ALA A 277 -25.27 -11.52 -27.92
CA ALA A 277 -24.08 -11.50 -28.77
C ALA A 277 -22.82 -11.91 -27.98
N ILE A 278 -22.72 -11.51 -26.70
CA ILE A 278 -21.63 -11.95 -25.80
C ILE A 278 -21.68 -13.47 -25.61
N ASN A 279 -22.85 -14.03 -25.32
CA ASN A 279 -22.99 -15.48 -25.15
C ASN A 279 -22.65 -16.25 -26.42
N ARG A 280 -23.09 -15.77 -27.60
CA ARG A 280 -22.70 -16.35 -28.89
C ARG A 280 -21.19 -16.29 -29.10
N LEU A 281 -20.55 -15.18 -28.75
CA LEU A 281 -19.10 -15.02 -28.84
C LEU A 281 -18.38 -16.09 -28.01
N ALA A 282 -18.75 -16.23 -26.74
CA ALA A 282 -18.15 -17.24 -25.86
C ALA A 282 -18.37 -18.66 -26.41
N GLN A 283 -19.60 -18.98 -26.84
CA GLN A 283 -19.95 -20.29 -27.39
C GLN A 283 -19.18 -20.63 -28.67
N GLN A 284 -19.04 -19.68 -29.60
CA GLN A 284 -18.33 -19.88 -30.87
C GLN A 284 -16.85 -20.22 -30.66
N HIS A 285 -16.25 -19.70 -29.59
CA HIS A 285 -14.86 -19.98 -29.22
C HIS A 285 -14.73 -21.07 -28.13
N GLY A 286 -15.82 -21.77 -27.79
CA GLY A 286 -15.82 -22.88 -26.84
C GLY A 286 -15.61 -22.49 -25.37
N TYR A 287 -15.69 -21.21 -25.01
CA TYR A 287 -15.58 -20.78 -23.62
C TYR A 287 -16.85 -21.12 -22.85
N GLY A 288 -16.68 -21.70 -21.65
CA GLY A 288 -17.76 -21.92 -20.69
C GLY A 288 -18.22 -20.64 -19.98
N PHE A 289 -18.41 -19.55 -20.70
CA PHE A 289 -18.88 -18.26 -20.19
C PHE A 289 -20.32 -18.00 -20.64
N GLN A 290 -21.15 -17.51 -19.71
CA GLN A 290 -22.49 -17.01 -19.99
C GLN A 290 -22.80 -15.78 -19.12
N THR A 291 -23.54 -14.83 -19.67
CA THR A 291 -23.90 -13.58 -18.99
C THR A 291 -24.86 -13.77 -17.82
N ASP A 292 -25.69 -14.82 -17.86
CA ASP A 292 -26.63 -15.17 -16.79
C ASP A 292 -26.03 -16.10 -15.73
N ALA A 293 -24.77 -16.53 -15.91
CA ALA A 293 -24.07 -17.40 -14.97
C ALA A 293 -23.40 -16.63 -13.82
N ALA A 294 -23.46 -17.24 -12.62
CA ALA A 294 -22.80 -16.73 -11.43
C ALA A 294 -21.29 -17.06 -11.39
N SER A 295 -20.86 -18.07 -12.14
CA SER A 295 -19.49 -18.59 -12.16
C SER A 295 -18.90 -18.65 -13.56
N TYR A 296 -17.57 -18.56 -13.64
CA TYR A 296 -16.80 -18.78 -14.86
C TYR A 296 -15.52 -19.59 -14.56
N PRO A 297 -15.25 -20.68 -15.29
CA PRO A 297 -16.15 -21.33 -16.25
C PRO A 297 -17.38 -21.95 -15.57
N LEU A 298 -18.44 -22.18 -16.35
CA LEU A 298 -19.71 -22.76 -15.92
C LEU A 298 -19.59 -24.15 -15.28
N ASN A 299 -18.55 -24.91 -15.60
CA ASN A 299 -18.41 -26.27 -15.11
C ASN A 299 -18.04 -26.26 -13.61
N PRO A 300 -18.94 -26.72 -12.71
CA PRO A 300 -18.74 -26.63 -11.27
C PRO A 300 -17.63 -27.56 -10.76
N ARG A 301 -17.17 -28.52 -11.58
CA ARG A 301 -16.06 -29.42 -11.24
C ARG A 301 -14.69 -28.80 -11.50
N LEU A 302 -14.64 -27.66 -12.19
CA LEU A 302 -13.40 -26.94 -12.48
C LEU A 302 -13.19 -25.80 -11.48
N ALA A 303 -11.94 -25.44 -11.26
CA ALA A 303 -11.59 -24.23 -10.53
C ALA A 303 -12.17 -23.00 -11.26
N HIS A 304 -12.98 -22.22 -10.56
CA HIS A 304 -13.81 -21.18 -11.15
C HIS A 304 -13.76 -19.88 -10.33
N ILE A 305 -14.16 -18.79 -10.98
CA ILE A 305 -14.37 -17.49 -10.37
C ILE A 305 -15.87 -17.28 -10.23
N THR A 306 -16.32 -16.77 -9.08
CA THR A 306 -17.72 -16.40 -8.84
C THR A 306 -17.89 -14.89 -8.78
N ASN A 307 -19.06 -14.41 -9.17
CA ASN A 307 -19.48 -13.05 -8.86
C ASN A 307 -19.86 -12.94 -7.37
N TYR A 308 -19.67 -11.76 -6.80
CA TYR A 308 -20.07 -11.49 -5.42
C TYR A 308 -21.58 -11.73 -5.23
N ARG A 309 -21.93 -12.48 -4.18
CA ARG A 309 -23.29 -12.96 -3.89
C ARG A 309 -23.96 -13.72 -5.05
N GLU A 310 -23.15 -14.39 -5.88
CA GLU A 310 -23.61 -15.28 -6.96
C GLU A 310 -24.59 -14.60 -7.95
N GLN A 311 -24.44 -13.29 -8.15
CA GLN A 311 -25.34 -12.54 -9.04
C GLN A 311 -24.97 -12.76 -10.52
N SER A 312 -26.01 -12.94 -11.34
CA SER A 312 -25.97 -12.90 -12.81
C SER A 312 -25.63 -11.48 -13.32
N LEU A 313 -24.95 -11.39 -14.48
CA LEU A 313 -24.48 -10.13 -15.07
C LEU A 313 -25.61 -9.38 -15.80
N ASP A 314 -26.63 -10.09 -16.26
CA ASP A 314 -27.76 -9.59 -17.05
C ASP A 314 -28.50 -8.40 -16.40
N ARG A 315 -28.71 -8.43 -15.08
CA ARG A 315 -29.33 -7.34 -14.31
C ARG A 315 -28.49 -6.05 -14.27
N ARG A 316 -27.25 -6.10 -14.75
CA ARG A 316 -26.31 -4.98 -14.78
C ARG A 316 -26.10 -4.42 -16.19
N ALA A 317 -26.76 -5.02 -17.18
CA ALA A 317 -26.78 -4.50 -18.54
C ALA A 317 -27.56 -3.18 -18.62
N GLN A 318 -27.09 -2.26 -19.45
CA GLN A 318 -27.79 -1.04 -19.78
C GLN A 318 -28.36 -1.20 -21.19
N GLU A 319 -29.69 -1.08 -21.32
CA GLU A 319 -30.39 -1.28 -22.60
C GLU A 319 -30.08 -2.66 -23.23
N GLY A 320 -29.90 -3.69 -22.39
CA GLY A 320 -29.54 -5.04 -22.82
C GLY A 320 -28.10 -5.20 -23.32
N ARG A 321 -27.25 -4.19 -23.11
CA ARG A 321 -25.82 -4.20 -23.47
C ARG A 321 -24.92 -4.19 -22.25
N LEU A 322 -23.76 -4.83 -22.37
CA LEU A 322 -22.77 -4.91 -21.30
C LEU A 322 -21.36 -4.79 -21.87
N GLY A 323 -20.57 -3.85 -21.34
CA GLY A 323 -19.18 -3.63 -21.70
C GLY A 323 -18.32 -3.26 -20.49
N LEU A 324 -17.12 -2.74 -20.75
CA LEU A 324 -16.12 -2.45 -19.73
C LEU A 324 -16.64 -1.48 -18.66
N ALA A 325 -17.38 -0.44 -19.06
CA ALA A 325 -17.92 0.54 -18.13
C ALA A 325 -18.88 -0.09 -17.11
N GLN A 326 -19.82 -0.93 -17.55
CA GLN A 326 -20.74 -1.64 -16.65
C GLN A 326 -20.01 -2.69 -15.82
N ALA A 327 -19.05 -3.42 -16.42
CA ALA A 327 -18.23 -4.40 -15.72
C ALA A 327 -17.43 -3.78 -14.56
N LEU A 328 -16.85 -2.59 -14.75
CA LEU A 328 -16.19 -1.81 -13.70
C LEU A 328 -17.18 -1.30 -12.65
N THR A 329 -18.28 -0.66 -13.09
CA THR A 329 -19.31 -0.06 -12.23
C THR A 329 -19.83 -1.05 -11.18
N TYR A 330 -20.11 -2.27 -11.62
CA TYR A 330 -20.68 -3.32 -10.77
C TYR A 330 -19.66 -4.38 -10.34
N SER A 331 -18.38 -4.19 -10.67
CA SER A 331 -17.28 -5.04 -10.25
C SER A 331 -17.43 -6.52 -10.63
N LEU A 332 -17.79 -6.79 -11.88
CA LEU A 332 -18.18 -8.12 -12.37
C LEU A 332 -16.99 -9.08 -12.53
N ASN A 333 -16.79 -10.00 -11.58
CA ASN A 333 -15.63 -10.90 -11.55
C ASN A 333 -15.54 -11.82 -12.78
N THR A 334 -16.64 -12.48 -13.15
CA THR A 334 -16.64 -13.45 -14.25
C THR A 334 -16.31 -12.81 -15.59
N TRP A 335 -16.76 -11.58 -15.81
CA TRP A 335 -16.45 -10.82 -17.04
C TRP A 335 -14.97 -10.47 -17.14
N PHE A 336 -14.34 -10.01 -16.03
CA PHE A 336 -12.90 -9.74 -15.99
C PHE A 336 -12.05 -11.00 -16.10
N ALA A 337 -12.48 -12.10 -15.48
CA ALA A 337 -11.79 -13.39 -15.61
C ALA A 337 -11.80 -13.91 -17.06
N TRP A 338 -12.94 -13.84 -17.75
CA TRP A 338 -13.05 -14.28 -19.13
C TRP A 338 -12.34 -13.36 -20.11
N SER A 339 -12.55 -12.04 -20.01
CA SER A 339 -11.83 -11.08 -20.87
C SER A 339 -10.32 -11.10 -20.64
N GLY A 340 -9.87 -11.36 -19.41
CA GLY A 340 -8.47 -11.63 -19.10
C GLY A 340 -7.92 -12.81 -19.88
N GLU A 341 -8.59 -13.96 -19.88
CA GLU A 341 -8.20 -15.10 -20.72
C GLU A 341 -8.20 -14.78 -22.21
N MET A 342 -9.21 -14.06 -22.70
CA MET A 342 -9.29 -13.67 -24.11
C MET A 342 -8.11 -12.77 -24.53
N SER A 343 -7.66 -11.89 -23.64
CA SER A 343 -6.56 -10.95 -23.93
C SER A 343 -5.16 -11.58 -23.83
N ASP A 344 -5.01 -12.69 -23.10
CA ASP A 344 -3.71 -13.33 -22.86
C ASP A 344 -3.32 -14.24 -24.04
N ARG A 345 -2.30 -13.82 -24.79
CA ARG A 345 -1.85 -14.53 -26.00
C ARG A 345 -1.13 -15.84 -25.69
N SER A 346 -0.68 -16.06 -24.45
CA SER A 346 -0.10 -17.34 -24.04
C SER A 346 -1.13 -18.48 -24.07
N LEU A 347 -2.43 -18.14 -24.08
CA LEU A 347 -3.52 -19.10 -24.16
C LEU A 347 -3.93 -19.48 -25.59
N PHE A 348 -3.28 -18.88 -26.60
CA PHE A 348 -3.50 -19.14 -28.03
C PHE A 348 -4.96 -19.01 -28.49
N GLY A 349 -5.75 -18.18 -27.80
CA GLY A 349 -7.18 -17.98 -28.09
C GLY A 349 -8.06 -19.20 -27.83
N ARG A 350 -7.57 -20.19 -27.07
CA ARG A 350 -8.30 -21.45 -26.78
C ARG A 350 -9.04 -21.37 -25.44
N PRO A 351 -10.16 -22.09 -25.28
CA PRO A 351 -10.88 -22.17 -23.99
C PRO A 351 -10.18 -23.06 -22.95
N ASP A 352 -9.27 -23.93 -23.40
CA ASP A 352 -8.47 -24.86 -22.61
C ASP A 352 -7.05 -25.02 -23.18
N GLY A 353 -6.13 -25.59 -22.39
CA GLY A 353 -4.72 -25.70 -22.76
C GLY A 353 -4.02 -24.34 -22.88
N GLY A 354 -3.12 -24.19 -23.85
CA GLY A 354 -2.22 -23.04 -23.97
C GLY A 354 -0.93 -23.22 -23.18
N ALA A 355 -0.22 -22.13 -22.93
CA ALA A 355 0.97 -22.07 -22.09
C ALA A 355 0.77 -21.06 -20.93
N PRO A 356 -0.22 -21.29 -20.04
CA PRO A 356 -0.45 -20.38 -18.91
C PRO A 356 0.74 -20.31 -17.95
N ASP A 357 1.61 -21.31 -17.95
CA ASP A 357 2.84 -21.40 -17.16
C ASP A 357 4.06 -20.76 -17.83
N LEU A 358 3.89 -20.09 -18.97
CA LEU A 358 4.97 -19.34 -19.62
C LEU A 358 5.61 -18.34 -18.66
N GLN A 359 6.91 -18.48 -18.43
CA GLN A 359 7.71 -17.61 -17.55
C GLN A 359 8.63 -16.71 -18.37
N ALA A 360 8.84 -15.49 -17.87
CA ALA A 360 9.77 -14.54 -18.45
C ALA A 360 11.20 -14.87 -18.00
N LEU A 361 12.17 -14.80 -18.91
CA LEU A 361 13.60 -14.83 -18.54
C LEU A 361 14.09 -13.44 -18.12
N ASP A 362 13.56 -12.40 -18.78
CA ASP A 362 13.88 -10.99 -18.52
C ASP A 362 12.62 -10.23 -18.08
N ALA A 363 12.83 -9.14 -17.32
CA ALA A 363 11.74 -8.24 -16.95
C ALA A 363 11.02 -7.70 -18.20
N GLY A 364 9.69 -7.80 -18.21
CA GLY A 364 8.86 -7.33 -19.33
C GLY A 364 8.88 -8.20 -20.59
N ALA A 365 9.63 -9.32 -20.64
CA ALA A 365 9.71 -10.17 -21.83
C ALA A 365 8.34 -10.72 -22.28
N LEU A 366 7.38 -10.81 -21.36
CA LEU A 366 6.01 -11.27 -21.63
C LEU A 366 5.00 -10.13 -21.81
N ASP A 367 5.41 -8.87 -21.81
CA ASP A 367 4.47 -7.74 -21.87
C ASP A 367 3.64 -7.72 -23.17
N ALA A 368 4.24 -8.09 -24.30
CA ALA A 368 3.53 -8.21 -25.57
C ALA A 368 2.57 -9.42 -25.63
N VAL A 369 2.69 -10.35 -24.68
CA VAL A 369 1.93 -11.60 -24.59
C VAL A 369 0.82 -11.49 -23.53
N ARG A 370 1.07 -10.75 -22.45
CA ARG A 370 0.18 -10.60 -21.28
C ARG A 370 -0.18 -9.12 -21.06
N PRO A 371 -1.19 -8.59 -21.77
CA PRO A 371 -1.50 -7.15 -21.73
C PRO A 371 -1.84 -6.60 -20.34
N ILE A 372 -2.48 -7.40 -19.47
CA ILE A 372 -2.78 -7.00 -18.08
C ILE A 372 -1.50 -6.86 -17.25
N VAL A 373 -0.56 -7.79 -17.40
CA VAL A 373 0.75 -7.73 -16.73
C VAL A 373 1.55 -6.55 -17.27
N ALA A 374 1.54 -6.32 -18.59
CA ALA A 374 2.18 -5.17 -19.22
C ALA A 374 1.64 -3.83 -18.68
N ALA A 375 0.33 -3.72 -18.50
CA ALA A 375 -0.28 -2.54 -17.91
C ALA A 375 0.16 -2.34 -16.44
N ALA A 376 0.28 -3.42 -15.67
CA ALA A 376 0.78 -3.36 -14.29
C ALA A 376 2.25 -2.91 -14.23
N HIS A 377 3.14 -3.51 -15.03
CA HIS A 377 4.55 -3.10 -15.13
C HIS A 377 4.69 -1.63 -15.54
N ARG A 378 3.89 -1.17 -16.51
CA ARG A 378 3.88 0.24 -16.94
C ARG A 378 3.50 1.20 -15.82
N LEU A 379 2.72 0.75 -14.85
CA LEU A 379 2.34 1.54 -13.67
C LEU A 379 3.32 1.38 -12.50
N GLY A 380 4.38 0.59 -12.63
CA GLY A 380 5.41 0.43 -11.60
C GLY A 380 5.27 -0.81 -10.71
N PHE A 381 4.37 -1.75 -11.05
CA PHE A 381 4.43 -3.08 -10.41
C PHE A 381 5.78 -3.74 -10.72
N ASP A 382 6.29 -4.49 -9.75
CA ASP A 382 7.60 -5.13 -9.72
C ASP A 382 8.81 -4.17 -9.74
N GLN A 383 8.57 -2.87 -9.56
CA GLN A 383 9.61 -1.86 -9.51
C GLN A 383 9.76 -1.28 -8.10
N ALA A 384 11.00 -1.01 -7.69
CA ALA A 384 11.26 -0.26 -6.47
C ALA A 384 10.98 1.23 -6.70
N LEU A 385 10.03 1.80 -5.95
CA LEU A 385 9.75 3.23 -5.99
C LEU A 385 10.61 3.97 -4.96
N ARG A 386 11.40 4.92 -5.43
CA ARG A 386 12.16 5.86 -4.60
C ARG A 386 11.38 7.16 -4.49
N LEU A 387 11.26 7.69 -3.27
CA LEU A 387 10.46 8.87 -2.94
C LEU A 387 11.33 10.10 -2.66
N ASP A 388 12.62 10.02 -2.93
CA ASP A 388 13.60 11.09 -2.72
C ASP A 388 13.53 12.21 -3.76
N GLY A 389 12.68 12.06 -4.79
CA GLY A 389 12.50 13.08 -5.82
C GLY A 389 13.76 13.32 -6.66
N GLY A 390 14.70 12.36 -6.69
CA GLY A 390 15.99 12.47 -7.36
C GLY A 390 16.99 13.37 -6.65
N LEU A 391 16.79 13.65 -5.35
CA LEU A 391 17.64 14.54 -4.56
C LEU A 391 18.76 13.83 -3.81
N LEU A 392 18.62 12.52 -3.55
CA LEU A 392 19.71 11.78 -2.92
C LEU A 392 20.81 11.46 -3.95
N PRO A 393 22.09 11.40 -3.52
CA PRO A 393 23.19 11.00 -4.40
C PRO A 393 22.94 9.65 -5.07
N ALA A 394 23.42 9.47 -6.30
CA ALA A 394 23.25 8.22 -7.04
C ALA A 394 23.89 7.01 -6.34
N ASP A 395 24.93 7.24 -5.54
CA ASP A 395 25.63 6.25 -4.72
C ASP A 395 25.15 6.23 -3.27
N PHE A 396 24.00 6.84 -2.96
CA PHE A 396 23.43 6.80 -1.63
C PHE A 396 23.25 5.35 -1.17
N GLY A 397 23.76 5.05 0.03
CA GLY A 397 23.71 3.73 0.64
C GLY A 397 22.32 3.35 1.13
N TRP A 398 21.39 3.12 0.20
CA TRP A 398 20.03 2.67 0.46
C TRP A 398 20.05 1.35 1.23
N ARG A 399 19.23 1.29 2.28
CA ARG A 399 19.04 0.10 3.10
C ARG A 399 17.62 -0.43 2.92
N SER A 400 17.45 -1.72 3.19
CA SER A 400 16.12 -2.31 3.26
C SER A 400 15.26 -1.53 4.25
N TRP A 401 14.03 -1.21 3.85
CA TRP A 401 13.03 -0.50 4.66
C TRP A 401 13.32 0.96 5.00
N ASP A 402 14.31 1.58 4.35
CA ASP A 402 14.44 3.04 4.34
C ASP A 402 13.09 3.71 3.98
N ALA A 403 12.69 4.71 4.75
CA ALA A 403 11.37 5.35 4.69
C ALA A 403 11.03 5.96 3.32
N LEU A 404 12.03 6.46 2.58
CA LEU A 404 11.88 7.00 1.23
C LEU A 404 11.86 5.90 0.15
N GLN A 405 11.58 4.65 0.51
CA GLN A 405 11.38 3.54 -0.42
C GLN A 405 10.05 2.84 -0.15
N ALA A 406 9.27 2.64 -1.21
CA ALA A 406 8.08 1.79 -1.17
C ALA A 406 8.46 0.32 -1.35
N THR A 407 7.72 -0.57 -0.68
CA THR A 407 7.73 -2.00 -1.01
C THR A 407 7.13 -2.16 -2.41
N PRO A 408 7.81 -2.86 -3.34
CA PRO A 408 7.26 -3.12 -4.67
C PRO A 408 5.92 -3.86 -4.56
N ALA A 409 4.93 -3.41 -5.33
CA ALA A 409 3.75 -4.22 -5.58
C ALA A 409 4.16 -5.38 -6.49
N HIS A 410 3.67 -6.59 -6.21
CA HIS A 410 4.11 -7.80 -6.87
C HIS A 410 2.91 -8.65 -7.28
N MET A 411 2.95 -9.23 -8.47
CA MET A 411 1.98 -10.25 -8.90
C MET A 411 2.60 -11.63 -8.78
N ASP A 412 1.89 -12.56 -8.14
CA ASP A 412 2.40 -13.92 -8.01
C ASP A 412 2.55 -14.56 -9.41
N PRO A 413 3.53 -15.46 -9.61
CA PRO A 413 3.66 -16.20 -10.85
C PRO A 413 2.38 -16.93 -11.25
N ILE A 414 2.12 -16.94 -12.55
CA ILE A 414 0.97 -17.62 -13.17
C ILE A 414 1.48 -18.95 -13.73
N HIS A 415 0.88 -20.05 -13.28
CA HIS A 415 1.12 -21.42 -13.72
C HIS A 415 -0.12 -22.06 -14.34
N THR A 416 -1.31 -21.60 -13.95
CA THR A 416 -2.58 -22.14 -14.46
C THR A 416 -3.53 -21.05 -14.94
N ARG A 417 -4.49 -21.43 -15.78
CA ARG A 417 -5.58 -20.54 -16.19
C ARG A 417 -6.39 -20.02 -15.01
N HIS A 418 -6.60 -20.83 -13.97
CA HIS A 418 -7.33 -20.38 -12.80
C HIS A 418 -6.58 -19.24 -12.08
N GLU A 419 -5.26 -19.32 -12.01
CA GLU A 419 -4.43 -18.27 -11.41
C GLU A 419 -4.44 -16.99 -12.27
N LEU A 420 -4.45 -17.11 -13.60
CA LEU A 420 -4.66 -15.96 -14.49
C LEU A 420 -6.02 -15.28 -14.23
N ARG A 421 -7.09 -16.07 -14.04
CA ARG A 421 -8.42 -15.54 -13.72
C ARG A 421 -8.43 -14.83 -12.36
N GLN A 422 -7.75 -15.38 -11.36
CA GLN A 422 -7.58 -14.78 -10.03
C GLN A 422 -6.80 -13.46 -10.10
N MET A 423 -5.68 -13.44 -10.82
CA MET A 423 -4.86 -12.25 -11.07
C MET A 423 -5.70 -11.16 -11.76
N SER A 424 -6.49 -11.52 -12.78
CA SER A 424 -7.35 -10.59 -13.54
C SER A 424 -8.41 -9.89 -12.69
N ILE A 425 -8.67 -10.35 -11.46
CA ILE A 425 -9.59 -9.71 -10.52
C ILE A 425 -8.90 -9.16 -9.26
N GLY A 426 -7.57 -9.17 -9.23
CA GLY A 426 -6.75 -8.60 -8.16
C GLY A 426 -6.49 -9.51 -6.97
N LEU A 427 -6.58 -10.82 -7.17
CA LEU A 427 -6.11 -11.83 -6.21
C LEU A 427 -4.72 -12.32 -6.62
N ARG A 428 -3.99 -12.98 -5.70
CA ARG A 428 -2.62 -13.47 -5.96
C ARG A 428 -1.63 -12.37 -6.32
N MET A 429 -1.63 -11.32 -5.52
CA MET A 429 -0.71 -10.19 -5.65
C MET A 429 -0.69 -9.40 -4.34
N GLN A 430 0.32 -8.55 -4.20
CA GLN A 430 0.47 -7.63 -3.09
C GLN A 430 0.63 -6.22 -3.65
N ALA A 431 -0.08 -5.25 -3.07
CA ALA A 431 0.00 -3.86 -3.48
C ALA A 431 0.03 -2.93 -2.28
N THR A 432 0.52 -1.72 -2.51
CA THR A 432 0.49 -0.64 -1.52
C THR A 432 -0.60 0.39 -1.86
N PRO A 433 -1.12 1.14 -0.88
CA PRO A 433 -1.95 2.31 -1.13
C PRO A 433 -1.30 3.30 -2.09
N LEU A 434 0.00 3.56 -1.94
CA LEU A 434 0.74 4.41 -2.89
C LEU A 434 0.64 3.88 -4.33
N GLN A 435 0.90 2.59 -4.55
CA GLN A 435 0.82 1.99 -5.88
C GLN A 435 -0.58 2.11 -6.50
N MET A 436 -1.62 1.87 -5.70
CA MET A 436 -3.01 1.95 -6.17
C MET A 436 -3.44 3.41 -6.43
N ALA A 437 -2.97 4.36 -5.61
CA ALA A 437 -3.18 5.78 -5.86
C ALA A 437 -2.51 6.23 -7.17
N LEU A 438 -1.29 5.74 -7.46
CA LEU A 438 -0.60 6.00 -8.73
C LEU A 438 -1.33 5.41 -9.94
N ALA A 439 -1.92 4.21 -9.82
CA ALA A 439 -2.76 3.65 -10.87
C ALA A 439 -3.97 4.55 -11.17
N SER A 440 -4.65 5.04 -10.13
CA SER A 440 -5.76 5.98 -10.28
C SER A 440 -5.32 7.33 -10.84
N ALA A 441 -4.17 7.86 -10.38
CA ALA A 441 -3.58 9.09 -10.91
C ALA A 441 -3.30 8.95 -12.41
N ALA A 442 -2.74 7.81 -12.82
CA ALA A 442 -2.39 7.57 -14.21
C ALA A 442 -3.62 7.52 -15.12
N VAL A 443 -4.71 6.88 -14.68
CA VAL A 443 -5.99 6.89 -15.41
C VAL A 443 -6.58 8.29 -15.47
N GLY A 444 -6.55 9.04 -14.37
CA GLY A 444 -7.02 10.42 -14.32
C GLY A 444 -6.28 11.33 -15.30
N GLN A 445 -4.94 11.33 -15.23
CA GLN A 445 -4.04 12.18 -16.01
C GLN A 445 -3.82 11.71 -17.46
N GLY A 446 -4.05 10.42 -17.73
CA GLY A 446 -3.72 9.77 -18.99
C GLY A 446 -2.23 9.57 -19.24
N ARG A 447 -1.41 9.59 -18.19
CA ARG A 447 0.05 9.40 -18.23
C ARG A 447 0.54 8.79 -16.92
N VAL A 448 1.67 8.12 -16.93
CA VAL A 448 2.28 7.57 -15.70
C VAL A 448 2.67 8.71 -14.76
N VAL A 449 2.42 8.55 -13.47
CA VAL A 449 2.80 9.53 -12.44
C VAL A 449 3.95 8.96 -11.62
N THR A 450 4.99 9.75 -11.37
CA THR A 450 6.12 9.34 -10.52
C THR A 450 5.97 10.00 -9.15
N PRO A 451 5.86 9.24 -8.06
CA PRO A 451 5.67 9.82 -6.72
C PRO A 451 6.96 10.46 -6.21
N ARG A 452 6.82 11.47 -5.35
CA ARG A 452 7.91 12.00 -4.54
C ARG A 452 7.40 12.47 -3.18
N LEU A 453 8.27 12.32 -2.17
CA LEU A 453 8.05 12.81 -0.82
C LEU A 453 9.04 13.90 -0.45
N LEU A 454 10.29 13.81 -0.92
CA LEU A 454 11.31 14.83 -0.67
C LEU A 454 11.17 15.95 -1.72
N LEU A 455 10.75 17.13 -1.27
CA LEU A 455 10.50 18.30 -2.11
C LEU A 455 11.76 19.14 -2.30
N THR A 456 12.50 19.37 -1.22
CA THR A 456 13.80 20.05 -1.25
C THR A 456 14.79 19.37 -0.31
N LEU A 457 16.07 19.46 -0.67
CA LEU A 457 17.21 19.04 0.15
C LEU A 457 18.28 20.12 0.07
N ASP A 458 18.52 20.82 1.18
CA ASP A 458 19.31 22.03 1.30
C ASP A 458 18.91 23.09 0.26
N ARG A 459 19.76 23.33 -0.75
CA ARG A 459 19.50 24.28 -1.84
C ARG A 459 18.92 23.64 -3.10
N ALA A 460 18.83 22.31 -3.14
CA ALA A 460 18.29 21.57 -4.28
C ALA A 460 16.78 21.38 -4.12
N ALA A 461 16.05 21.48 -5.23
CA ALA A 461 14.62 21.22 -5.31
C ALA A 461 14.36 20.04 -6.25
N SER A 462 13.43 19.17 -5.88
CA SER A 462 13.04 18.06 -6.73
C SER A 462 12.37 18.58 -8.00
N ALA A 463 12.73 17.98 -9.14
CA ALA A 463 12.05 18.22 -10.40
C ALA A 463 10.87 17.26 -10.56
N VAL A 464 9.78 17.73 -11.19
CA VAL A 464 8.71 16.83 -11.64
C VAL A 464 9.20 16.17 -12.93
N PRO A 465 9.45 14.85 -12.95
CA PRO A 465 9.99 14.20 -14.14
C PRO A 465 8.97 14.21 -15.28
N PRO A 466 9.41 14.29 -16.55
CA PRO A 466 8.54 14.09 -17.70
C PRO A 466 7.83 12.75 -17.60
N SER A 467 6.50 12.76 -17.75
CA SER A 467 5.65 11.59 -17.60
C SER A 467 5.26 10.99 -18.95
N ALA A 468 5.49 9.70 -19.14
CA ALA A 468 5.12 9.00 -20.36
C ALA A 468 3.59 8.91 -20.48
N PRO A 469 2.98 9.28 -21.63
CA PRO A 469 1.55 9.13 -21.84
C PRO A 469 1.16 7.65 -21.78
N LEU A 470 -0.07 7.33 -21.38
CA LEU A 470 -0.55 5.93 -21.38
C LEU A 470 -0.82 5.41 -22.79
N ASN A 471 -1.18 6.28 -23.76
CA ASN A 471 -1.54 5.87 -25.12
C ASN A 471 -2.56 4.71 -25.15
N ILE A 472 -3.49 4.70 -24.21
CA ILE A 472 -4.58 3.71 -24.06
C ILE A 472 -5.89 4.49 -24.02
N ARG A 473 -6.97 3.90 -24.50
CA ARG A 473 -8.31 4.49 -24.41
C ARG A 473 -8.78 4.52 -22.95
N LEU A 474 -9.20 5.68 -22.47
CA LEU A 474 -9.55 5.87 -21.05
C LEU A 474 -11.01 6.20 -20.79
N ASP A 475 -11.78 6.60 -21.81
CA ASP A 475 -13.17 7.05 -21.63
C ASP A 475 -14.04 5.97 -20.97
N ARG A 476 -14.00 4.73 -21.45
CA ARG A 476 -14.75 3.60 -20.87
C ARG A 476 -14.34 3.29 -19.42
N ILE A 477 -13.04 3.40 -19.10
CA ILE A 477 -12.51 3.20 -17.74
C ILE A 477 -13.01 4.30 -16.81
N LYS A 478 -12.91 5.57 -17.24
CA LYS A 478 -13.40 6.73 -16.51
C LYS A 478 -14.91 6.64 -16.28
N THR A 479 -15.69 6.29 -17.30
CA THR A 479 -17.15 6.05 -17.15
C THR A 479 -17.44 4.95 -16.14
N GLY A 480 -16.71 3.84 -16.18
CA GLY A 480 -16.88 2.75 -15.21
C GLY A 480 -16.58 3.16 -13.77
N MET A 481 -15.45 3.85 -13.55
CA MET A 481 -15.06 4.34 -12.23
C MET A 481 -15.99 5.45 -11.70
N LYS A 482 -16.57 6.25 -12.60
CA LYS A 482 -17.64 7.19 -12.25
C LYS A 482 -18.90 6.46 -11.79
N GLY A 483 -19.30 5.42 -12.53
CA GLY A 483 -20.44 4.58 -12.20
C GLY A 483 -20.34 3.94 -10.82
N VAL A 484 -19.15 3.50 -10.40
CA VAL A 484 -18.91 2.94 -9.05
C VAL A 484 -19.35 3.90 -7.95
N VAL A 485 -19.03 5.17 -8.08
CA VAL A 485 -19.30 6.22 -7.10
C VAL A 485 -20.75 6.72 -7.19
N ASP A 486 -21.33 6.75 -8.38
CA ASP A 486 -22.66 7.32 -8.58
C ASP A 486 -23.78 6.32 -8.25
N VAL A 487 -23.65 5.08 -8.71
CA VAL A 487 -24.71 4.06 -8.66
C VAL A 487 -24.22 2.67 -8.28
N GLY A 488 -22.90 2.45 -8.30
CA GLY A 488 -22.27 1.14 -8.12
C GLY A 488 -21.84 0.86 -6.69
N THR A 489 -20.76 0.09 -6.56
CA THR A 489 -20.33 -0.49 -5.28
C THR A 489 -19.83 0.52 -4.25
N GLY A 490 -19.48 1.74 -4.65
CA GLY A 490 -19.05 2.83 -3.75
C GLY A 490 -20.16 3.83 -3.42
N ALA A 491 -21.31 3.77 -4.10
CA ALA A 491 -22.32 4.82 -4.04
C ALA A 491 -22.86 5.09 -2.62
N GLY A 492 -22.97 4.04 -1.79
CA GLY A 492 -23.40 4.17 -0.40
C GLY A 492 -22.56 5.15 0.42
N ALA A 493 -21.24 5.20 0.20
CA ALA A 493 -20.33 6.06 0.94
C ALA A 493 -20.37 7.53 0.49
N PHE A 494 -20.71 7.80 -0.79
CA PHE A 494 -20.61 9.14 -1.38
C PHE A 494 -21.98 9.80 -1.65
N ARG A 495 -23.11 9.14 -1.38
CA ARG A 495 -24.46 9.66 -1.66
C ARG A 495 -24.93 10.82 -0.76
N GLY A 496 -24.22 11.10 0.34
CA GLY A 496 -24.62 12.13 1.30
C GLY A 496 -24.64 13.53 0.68
N ALA A 497 -25.57 14.39 1.13
CA ALA A 497 -25.74 15.74 0.57
C ALA A 497 -24.47 16.60 0.66
N ALA A 498 -23.71 16.46 1.75
CA ALA A 498 -22.43 17.15 1.97
C ALA A 498 -21.37 16.83 0.89
N LEU A 499 -21.48 15.65 0.25
CA LEU A 499 -20.56 15.19 -0.78
C LEU A 499 -21.09 15.42 -2.20
N SER A 500 -22.27 16.03 -2.38
CA SER A 500 -22.89 16.17 -3.71
C SER A 500 -22.00 16.90 -4.72
N GLY A 501 -21.37 18.01 -4.33
CA GLY A 501 -20.44 18.77 -5.17
C GLY A 501 -19.16 17.98 -5.47
N VAL A 502 -18.54 17.39 -4.45
CA VAL A 502 -17.34 16.55 -4.59
C VAL A 502 -17.61 15.34 -5.48
N ARG A 503 -18.76 14.69 -5.30
CA ARG A 503 -19.15 13.49 -6.03
C ARG A 503 -19.17 13.73 -7.54
N ALA A 504 -19.52 14.93 -8.01
CA ALA A 504 -19.53 15.27 -9.42
C ALA A 504 -18.16 15.05 -10.09
N GLY A 505 -17.07 15.39 -9.39
CA GLY A 505 -15.69 15.22 -9.85
C GLY A 505 -14.98 13.97 -9.32
N LEU A 506 -15.65 13.13 -8.54
CA LEU A 506 -15.06 11.92 -7.94
C LEU A 506 -15.25 10.69 -8.83
N TYR A 507 -14.14 9.97 -9.03
CA TYR A 507 -14.07 8.70 -9.75
C TYR A 507 -13.39 7.68 -8.85
N GLY A 508 -13.86 6.43 -8.82
CA GLY A 508 -13.21 5.43 -7.98
C GLY A 508 -13.56 4.00 -8.27
N LYS A 509 -12.94 3.11 -7.52
CA LYS A 509 -13.15 1.67 -7.55
C LYS A 509 -13.04 1.12 -6.13
N THR A 510 -14.00 0.29 -5.73
CA THR A 510 -13.89 -0.50 -4.50
C THR A 510 -13.23 -1.85 -4.75
N GLY A 511 -12.59 -2.42 -3.73
CA GLY A 511 -11.99 -3.74 -3.74
C GLY A 511 -12.31 -4.51 -2.47
N THR A 512 -12.45 -5.82 -2.62
CA THR A 512 -12.56 -6.77 -1.52
C THR A 512 -11.74 -8.00 -1.92
N ALA A 513 -10.71 -8.32 -1.14
CA ALA A 513 -9.87 -9.50 -1.31
C ALA A 513 -10.09 -10.42 -0.09
N PRO A 514 -10.65 -11.62 -0.27
CA PRO A 514 -10.79 -12.58 0.83
C PRO A 514 -9.42 -12.88 1.46
N SER A 515 -9.33 -12.86 2.79
CA SER A 515 -8.09 -13.12 3.53
C SER A 515 -8.28 -14.04 4.76
N GLY A 516 -9.48 -14.58 4.96
CA GLY A 516 -9.86 -15.59 5.95
C GLY A 516 -11.30 -16.05 5.71
N ASP A 517 -11.83 -16.93 6.56
CA ASP A 517 -13.17 -17.51 6.38
C ASP A 517 -14.29 -16.46 6.31
N ASP A 518 -14.24 -15.46 7.19
CA ASP A 518 -15.23 -14.36 7.28
C ASP A 518 -14.60 -12.97 7.18
N THR A 519 -13.33 -12.88 6.78
CA THR A 519 -12.60 -11.60 6.72
C THR A 519 -12.00 -11.33 5.35
N ALA A 520 -11.95 -10.06 4.99
CA ALA A 520 -11.35 -9.57 3.78
C ALA A 520 -10.42 -8.38 4.04
N THR A 521 -9.47 -8.17 3.13
CA THR A 521 -8.86 -6.85 2.95
C THR A 521 -9.71 -6.05 1.99
N VAL A 522 -10.12 -4.86 2.43
CA VAL A 522 -11.03 -3.98 1.71
C VAL A 522 -10.33 -2.71 1.28
N TRP A 523 -10.64 -2.26 0.07
CA TRP A 523 -9.94 -1.17 -0.60
C TRP A 523 -10.91 -0.18 -1.23
N PHE A 524 -10.47 1.06 -1.33
CA PHE A 524 -11.00 2.04 -2.27
C PHE A 524 -9.82 2.78 -2.92
N THR A 525 -9.88 3.01 -4.22
CA THR A 525 -8.94 3.87 -4.93
C THR A 525 -9.67 4.74 -5.94
N GLY A 526 -9.18 5.94 -6.20
CA GLY A 526 -9.82 6.86 -7.11
C GLY A 526 -9.06 8.16 -7.28
N TRP A 527 -9.66 9.08 -8.01
CA TRP A 527 -9.19 10.46 -8.12
C TRP A 527 -10.34 11.45 -8.07
N LEU A 528 -9.99 12.69 -7.76
CA LEU A 528 -10.87 13.82 -7.69
C LEU A 528 -10.42 14.89 -8.69
N GLU A 529 -11.33 15.29 -9.57
CA GLU A 529 -11.08 16.33 -10.57
C GLU A 529 -10.79 17.70 -9.93
N PRO A 530 -9.98 18.56 -10.58
CA PRO A 530 -9.78 19.94 -10.16
C PRO A 530 -11.11 20.69 -9.91
N GLY A 531 -11.11 21.58 -8.92
CA GLY A 531 -12.28 22.39 -8.56
C GLY A 531 -13.38 21.64 -7.80
N SER A 532 -13.20 20.34 -7.51
CA SER A 532 -14.16 19.58 -6.71
C SER A 532 -14.13 19.95 -5.23
N LEU A 533 -12.95 20.33 -4.72
CA LEU A 533 -12.76 20.94 -3.40
C LEU A 533 -12.41 22.43 -3.56
N PRO A 534 -12.77 23.28 -2.59
CA PRO A 534 -12.37 24.68 -2.62
C PRO A 534 -10.84 24.84 -2.64
N GLY A 535 -10.32 25.68 -3.53
CA GLY A 535 -8.88 25.93 -3.67
C GLY A 535 -8.08 24.78 -4.32
N GLN A 536 -8.69 23.62 -4.57
CA GLN A 536 -8.04 22.50 -5.24
C GLN A 536 -7.92 22.79 -6.75
N THR A 537 -6.72 23.12 -7.22
CA THR A 537 -6.43 23.41 -8.63
C THR A 537 -5.97 22.19 -9.43
N HIS A 538 -5.49 21.15 -8.76
CA HIS A 538 -4.92 19.94 -9.37
C HIS A 538 -5.76 18.70 -9.04
N ARG A 539 -5.61 17.65 -9.84
CA ARG A 539 -6.26 16.36 -9.60
C ARG A 539 -5.63 15.66 -8.41
N LEU A 540 -6.46 15.27 -7.44
CA LEU A 540 -5.98 14.49 -6.28
C LEU A 540 -6.28 13.02 -6.51
N ALA A 541 -5.26 12.17 -6.47
CA ALA A 541 -5.43 10.72 -6.48
C ALA A 541 -5.31 10.17 -5.06
N MET A 542 -6.05 9.11 -4.77
CA MET A 542 -6.14 8.55 -3.43
C MET A 542 -6.36 7.05 -3.42
N ALA A 543 -5.88 6.40 -2.38
CA ALA A 543 -6.22 5.02 -2.07
C ALA A 543 -6.23 4.81 -0.56
N ALA A 544 -7.12 3.95 -0.09
CA ALA A 544 -7.22 3.54 1.30
C ALA A 544 -7.53 2.05 1.38
N PHE A 545 -7.03 1.40 2.42
CA PHE A 545 -7.38 0.02 2.75
C PHE A 545 -7.50 -0.22 4.24
N ALA A 546 -8.22 -1.30 4.57
CA ALA A 546 -8.23 -1.90 5.89
C ALA A 546 -8.22 -3.43 5.74
N SER A 547 -7.35 -4.11 6.48
CA SER A 547 -7.34 -5.58 6.56
C SER A 547 -8.36 -6.09 7.60
N HIS A 548 -8.58 -7.40 7.63
CA HIS A 548 -9.41 -8.07 8.63
C HIS A 548 -10.83 -7.48 8.77
N SER A 549 -11.42 -7.08 7.64
CA SER A 549 -12.77 -6.49 7.61
C SER A 549 -13.83 -7.56 7.40
N ASP A 550 -14.94 -7.40 8.09
CA ASP A 550 -16.19 -8.18 7.97
C ASP A 550 -17.16 -7.62 6.92
N ALA A 551 -16.68 -6.71 6.06
CA ALA A 551 -17.51 -5.86 5.20
C ALA A 551 -16.88 -5.72 3.81
N THR A 552 -17.54 -4.98 2.92
CA THR A 552 -17.01 -4.72 1.58
C THR A 552 -16.20 -3.42 1.50
N GLY A 553 -15.40 -3.25 0.43
CA GLY A 553 -14.73 -1.98 0.12
C GLY A 553 -15.65 -0.76 0.08
N GLY A 554 -16.92 -0.93 -0.31
CA GLY A 554 -17.90 0.16 -0.31
C GLY A 554 -18.43 0.55 1.07
N GLU A 555 -18.36 -0.36 2.05
CA GLU A 555 -18.93 -0.20 3.39
C GLU A 555 -17.87 0.07 4.47
N HIS A 556 -16.59 -0.02 4.13
CA HIS A 556 -15.50 0.19 5.08
C HIS A 556 -14.37 1.07 4.53
N ALA A 557 -13.78 0.72 3.37
CA ALA A 557 -12.68 1.51 2.81
C ALA A 557 -13.13 2.83 2.16
N ALA A 558 -14.21 2.83 1.38
CA ALA A 558 -14.76 4.04 0.76
C ALA A 558 -15.20 5.11 1.80
N PRO A 559 -15.83 4.74 2.93
CA PRO A 559 -16.10 5.67 4.04
C PRO A 559 -14.88 6.42 4.59
N ILE A 560 -13.67 5.85 4.57
CA ILE A 560 -12.44 6.54 4.99
C ILE A 560 -12.23 7.79 4.12
N ILE A 561 -12.29 7.61 2.79
CA ILE A 561 -12.14 8.71 1.83
C ILE A 561 -13.32 9.69 1.90
N ALA A 562 -14.55 9.18 2.02
CA ALA A 562 -15.74 10.02 2.13
C ALA A 562 -15.67 10.96 3.34
N ALA A 563 -15.19 10.47 4.49
CA ALA A 563 -15.03 11.26 5.71
C ALA A 563 -13.99 12.39 5.56
N ILE A 564 -12.85 12.11 4.92
CA ILE A 564 -11.82 13.13 4.63
C ILE A 564 -12.40 14.20 3.70
N LEU A 565 -12.97 13.78 2.56
CA LEU A 565 -13.52 14.71 1.56
C LEU A 565 -14.65 15.57 2.15
N SER A 566 -15.54 14.98 2.96
CA SER A 566 -16.61 15.72 3.62
C SER A 566 -16.06 16.77 4.59
N THR A 567 -14.99 16.45 5.31
CA THR A 567 -14.35 17.39 6.24
C THR A 567 -13.69 18.55 5.49
N LEU A 568 -13.00 18.27 4.38
CA LEU A 568 -12.35 19.31 3.56
C LEU A 568 -13.36 20.28 2.92
N VAL A 569 -14.56 19.80 2.55
CA VAL A 569 -15.65 20.66 2.12
C VAL A 569 -16.12 21.58 3.25
N ALA A 570 -16.27 21.05 4.47
CA ALA A 570 -16.84 21.74 5.62
C ALA A 570 -15.91 22.77 6.30
N GLN A 571 -14.58 22.64 6.17
CA GLN A 571 -13.61 23.57 6.79
C GLN A 571 -13.58 24.96 6.12
N ASN A 572 -14.11 25.10 4.91
CA ASN A 572 -14.06 26.34 4.13
C ASN A 572 -15.11 27.41 4.50
N PRO A 573 -16.38 27.07 4.83
CA PRO A 573 -17.35 28.03 5.37
C PRO A 573 -16.87 28.76 6.63
N GLU A 574 -16.19 28.07 7.55
CA GLU A 574 -15.74 28.65 8.83
C GLU A 574 -14.53 29.58 8.67
N GLN A 575 -13.66 29.34 7.68
CA GLN A 575 -12.53 30.22 7.37
C GLN A 575 -12.92 31.49 6.60
N LYS A 576 -14.11 31.54 5.97
CA LYS A 576 -14.67 32.78 5.40
C LYS A 576 -15.38 33.67 6.44
N GLY A 577 -15.56 33.18 7.67
CA GLY A 577 -16.22 33.90 8.76
C GLY A 577 -15.29 34.39 9.87
N LYS A 578 -13.95 34.32 9.68
CA LYS A 578 -12.94 34.83 10.61
C LYS A 578 -12.11 35.95 9.99
#